data_AF-A0A4C1SMU8-F1
#
_entry.id   AF-A0A4C1SMU8-F1
#
_cell.length_a   1.000
_cell.length_b   1.000
_cell.length_c   1.000
_cell.angle_alpha   90.00
_cell.angle_beta   90.00
_cell.angle_gamma   90.00
#
_symmetry.space_group_name_H-M   'P 1'
#
loop_
_entity.id
_entity.type
_entity.pdbx_description
1 polymer ?
#
loop_
_entity_poly.entity_id
_entity_poly.type
_entity_poly.pdbx_seq_one_letter_code
_entity_poly.pdbx_strand_id
1 'polypeptide(L)'
;MGEITKCLFPWVERAHRVLGKIKITSQVAQTLTDHGRFANYLYRFNLRDSPYCACDSAKIQDVLHVLKNCIMFYRERVALEAEIDDRITK
;
A
#
# COMPACT_ATOMS: atom_id res chain seq x y z
N MET A 1 -6.03 3.47 13.25
CA MET A 1 -5.11 4.38 12.55
C MET A 1 -3.69 3.84 12.70
N GLY A 2 -2.98 3.57 11.59
CA GLY A 2 -1.58 3.09 11.62
C GLY A 2 -1.35 1.58 11.59
N GLU A 3 -2.37 0.75 11.36
CA GLU A 3 -2.20 -0.71 11.20
C GLU A 3 -1.33 -1.05 9.99
N ILE A 4 -1.50 -0.34 8.88
CA ILE A 4 -0.64 -0.50 7.69
C ILE A 4 0.81 -0.12 8.00
N THR A 5 1.07 1.02 8.64
CA THR A 5 2.42 1.40 9.07
C THR A 5 3.06 0.33 9.94
N LYS A 6 2.32 -0.26 10.91
CA LYS A 6 2.82 -1.35 11.76
C LYS A 6 3.13 -2.62 10.97
N CYS A 7 2.31 -2.94 9.96
CA CYS A 7 2.54 -4.09 9.09
C CYS A 7 3.81 -3.92 8.23
N LEU A 8 4.04 -2.70 7.70
CA LEU A 8 5.21 -2.39 6.87
C LEU A 8 6.49 -2.21 7.71
N PHE A 9 6.36 -1.62 8.91
CA PHE A 9 7.47 -1.39 9.82
C PHE A 9 7.12 -1.89 11.22
N PRO A 10 7.33 -3.19 11.50
CA PRO A 10 7.07 -3.75 12.84
C PRO A 10 7.95 -3.12 13.93
N TRP A 11 9.07 -2.52 13.54
CA TRP A 11 10.06 -1.91 14.44
C TRP A 11 10.09 -0.39 14.25
N VAL A 12 9.81 0.35 15.32
CA VAL A 12 9.74 1.83 15.31
C VAL A 12 11.04 2.47 14.86
N GLU A 13 12.19 1.94 15.30
CA GLU A 13 13.51 2.45 14.91
C GLU A 13 13.74 2.36 13.40
N ARG A 14 13.32 1.24 12.78
CA ARG A 14 13.42 1.04 11.34
C ARG A 14 12.47 1.98 10.60
N ALA A 15 11.25 2.16 11.10
CA ALA A 15 10.29 3.13 10.56
C ALA A 15 10.91 4.53 10.55
N HIS A 16 11.43 4.99 11.69
CA HIS A 16 12.04 6.32 11.82
C HIS A 16 13.23 6.51 10.86
N ARG A 17 14.13 5.53 10.76
CA ARG A 17 15.28 5.57 9.84
C ARG A 17 14.88 5.68 8.37
N VAL A 18 13.84 4.95 7.95
CA VAL A 18 13.38 4.95 6.56
C VAL A 18 12.57 6.21 6.27
N LEU A 19 11.58 6.53 7.11
CA LEU A 19 10.69 7.67 6.92
C LEU A 19 11.45 9.01 7.01
N GLY A 20 12.51 9.10 7.82
CA GLY A 20 13.38 10.28 7.88
C GLY A 20 14.27 10.49 6.65
N LYS A 21 14.39 9.49 5.77
CA LYS A 21 15.21 9.56 4.54
C LYS A 21 14.40 9.74 3.26
N ILE A 22 13.08 9.56 3.32
CA ILE A 22 12.20 9.74 2.17
C ILE A 22 11.47 11.07 2.28
N LYS A 23 11.24 11.72 1.14
CA LYS A 23 10.31 12.84 1.08
C LYS A 23 8.89 12.30 1.26
N ILE A 24 8.21 12.71 2.33
CA ILE A 24 6.80 12.35 2.55
C ILE A 24 5.94 13.12 1.55
N THR A 25 5.50 12.43 0.50
CA THR A 25 4.51 12.93 -0.45
C THR A 25 3.10 12.58 0.01
N SER A 26 2.08 13.18 -0.62
CA SER A 26 0.67 12.85 -0.34
C SER A 26 0.38 11.38 -0.60
N GLN A 27 0.95 10.78 -1.64
CA GLN A 27 0.79 9.36 -1.95
C GLN A 27 1.41 8.47 -0.88
N VAL A 28 2.61 8.80 -0.38
CA VAL A 28 3.28 8.06 0.70
C VAL A 28 2.43 8.15 1.98
N ALA A 29 1.97 9.35 2.35
CA ALA A 29 1.14 9.53 3.53
C ALA A 29 -0.18 8.73 3.44
N GLN A 30 -0.87 8.80 2.30
CA GLN A 30 -2.11 8.05 2.05
C GLN A 30 -1.90 6.53 2.09
N THR A 31 -0.76 6.05 1.56
CA THR A 31 -0.41 4.62 1.57
C THR A 31 -0.13 4.14 2.99
N LEU A 32 0.68 4.87 3.77
CA LEU A 32 1.02 4.46 5.14
C LEU A 32 -0.19 4.50 6.08
N THR A 33 -1.15 5.38 5.82
CA THR A 33 -2.34 5.55 6.66
C THR A 33 -3.54 4.73 6.21
N ASP A 34 -3.51 4.10 5.03
CA ASP A 34 -4.69 3.50 4.37
C ASP A 34 -5.81 4.51 4.08
N HIS A 35 -5.47 5.80 3.96
CA HIS A 35 -6.44 6.90 3.78
C HIS A 35 -6.57 7.38 2.33
N GLY A 36 -6.02 6.61 1.39
CA GLY A 36 -6.11 6.91 -0.03
C GLY A 36 -7.49 6.59 -0.62
N ARG A 37 -7.56 6.63 -1.96
CA ARG A 37 -8.74 6.21 -2.73
C ARG A 37 -8.88 4.67 -2.78
N PHE A 38 -8.76 4.01 -1.64
CA PHE A 38 -8.98 2.58 -1.50
C PHE A 38 -10.47 2.33 -1.23
N ALA A 39 -11.07 1.33 -1.88
CA ALA A 39 -12.50 1.04 -1.73
C ALA A 39 -12.89 0.85 -0.26
N ASN A 40 -12.05 0.15 0.51
CA ASN A 40 -12.27 -0.08 1.93
C ASN A 40 -12.34 1.23 2.73
N TYR A 41 -11.43 2.17 2.46
CA TYR A 41 -11.43 3.46 3.11
C TYR A 41 -12.67 4.27 2.74
N LEU A 42 -12.98 4.39 1.44
CA LEU A 42 -14.15 5.14 0.97
C LEU A 42 -15.48 4.56 1.49
N TYR A 43 -15.58 3.23 1.58
CA TYR A 43 -16.74 2.52 2.14
C TYR A 43 -16.99 2.90 3.61
N ARG A 44 -15.93 2.99 4.43
CA ARG A 44 -16.04 3.42 5.85
C ARG A 44 -16.62 4.83 6.03
N PHE A 45 -16.50 5.68 5.02
CA PHE A 45 -17.06 7.04 5.01
C PHE A 45 -18.35 7.16 4.20
N ASN A 46 -18.95 6.04 3.78
CA ASN A 46 -20.14 6.00 2.93
C ASN A 46 -19.97 6.77 1.59
N LEU A 47 -18.73 6.85 1.09
CA LEU A 47 -18.40 7.47 -0.21
C LEU A 47 -18.36 6.46 -1.36
N ARG A 48 -18.54 5.17 -1.05
CA ARG A 48 -18.61 4.07 -2.01
C ARG A 48 -19.50 2.97 -1.43
N ASP A 49 -20.25 2.29 -2.29
CA ASP A 49 -21.24 1.28 -1.86
C ASP A 49 -20.61 -0.06 -1.41
N SER A 50 -19.35 -0.30 -1.75
CA SER A 50 -18.68 -1.57 -1.50
C SER A 50 -17.18 -1.40 -1.19
N PRO A 51 -16.63 -2.18 -0.24
CA PRO A 51 -15.21 -2.18 0.09
C PRO A 51 -14.38 -3.07 -0.85
N TYR A 52 -15.02 -3.76 -1.80
CA TYR A 52 -14.36 -4.78 -2.63
C TYR A 52 -13.59 -4.19 -3.82
N CYS A 53 -12.52 -4.87 -4.20
CA CYS A 53 -11.70 -4.54 -5.35
C CYS A 53 -12.42 -4.94 -6.65
N ALA A 54 -12.17 -4.20 -7.73
CA ALA A 54 -12.69 -4.55 -9.04
C ALA A 54 -12.11 -5.87 -9.59
N CYS A 55 -10.99 -6.34 -9.04
CA CYS A 55 -10.36 -7.59 -9.48
C CYS A 55 -11.07 -8.85 -8.99
N ASP A 56 -11.80 -8.76 -7.87
CA ASP A 56 -12.45 -9.89 -7.21
C ASP A 56 -13.49 -9.34 -6.21
N SER A 57 -14.75 -9.74 -6.39
CA SER A 57 -15.88 -9.31 -5.56
C SER A 57 -15.81 -9.77 -4.10
N ALA A 58 -14.85 -10.62 -3.73
CA ALA A 58 -14.63 -11.07 -2.36
C ALA A 58 -13.38 -10.45 -1.70
N LYS A 59 -12.55 -9.69 -2.42
CA LYS A 59 -11.31 -9.11 -1.89
C LYS A 59 -11.52 -7.66 -1.50
N ILE A 60 -11.32 -7.33 -0.22
CA ILE A 60 -11.30 -5.94 0.24
C ILE A 60 -10.14 -5.21 -0.44
N GLN A 61 -10.41 -4.02 -0.99
CA GLN A 61 -9.37 -3.17 -1.56
C GLN A 61 -8.81 -2.25 -0.47
N ASP A 62 -7.76 -2.73 0.20
CA ASP A 62 -6.88 -1.95 1.08
C ASP A 62 -5.48 -1.80 0.45
N VAL A 63 -4.60 -1.06 1.13
CA VAL A 63 -3.21 -0.87 0.69
C VAL A 63 -2.47 -2.19 0.45
N LEU A 64 -2.60 -3.17 1.34
CA LEU A 64 -1.84 -4.42 1.25
C LEU A 64 -2.30 -5.25 0.04
N HIS A 65 -3.61 -5.31 -0.19
CA HIS A 65 -4.16 -5.94 -1.38
C HIS A 65 -3.61 -5.28 -2.64
N VAL A 66 -3.71 -3.96 -2.78
CA VAL A 66 -3.22 -3.24 -3.97
C VAL A 66 -1.72 -3.47 -4.20
N LEU A 67 -0.91 -3.30 -3.16
CA LEU A 67 0.54 -3.38 -3.28
C LEU A 67 1.06 -4.81 -3.46
N LYS A 68 0.46 -5.83 -2.83
CA LYS A 68 1.03 -7.19 -2.79
C LYS A 68 0.23 -8.27 -3.52
N ASN A 69 -1.08 -8.12 -3.63
CA ASN A 69 -1.96 -9.25 -4.02
C ASN A 69 -2.83 -8.97 -5.25
N CYS A 70 -3.09 -7.70 -5.57
CA CYS A 70 -4.02 -7.33 -6.62
C CYS A 70 -3.45 -7.74 -7.98
N ILE A 71 -4.21 -8.55 -8.70
CA ILE A 71 -3.84 -9.07 -10.02
C ILE A 71 -3.79 -7.97 -11.09
N MET A 72 -4.55 -6.89 -10.90
CA MET A 72 -4.58 -5.75 -11.82
C MET A 72 -3.21 -5.04 -11.92
N PHE A 73 -2.40 -5.14 -10.86
CA PHE A 73 -1.07 -4.52 -10.77
C PHE A 73 0.06 -5.55 -10.78
N TYR A 74 -0.22 -6.78 -11.20
CA TYR A 74 0.77 -7.86 -11.15
C TYR A 74 1.99 -7.56 -12.03
N ARG A 75 1.78 -7.04 -13.24
CA ARG A 75 2.87 -6.73 -14.18
C ARG A 75 3.79 -5.63 -13.66
N GLU A 76 3.19 -4.55 -13.16
CA GLU A 76 3.89 -3.41 -12.58
C GLU A 76 4.69 -3.82 -11.35
N ARG A 77 4.11 -4.70 -10.51
CA ARG A 77 4.80 -5.24 -9.33
C ARG A 77 6.03 -6.04 -9.72
N VAL A 78 5.89 -7.00 -10.64
CA VAL A 78 7.02 -7.83 -11.12
C VAL A 78 8.12 -6.96 -11.73
N ALA A 79 7.75 -5.96 -12.54
CA ALA A 79 8.73 -5.05 -13.13
C ALA A 79 9.49 -4.24 -12.06
N LEU A 80 8.77 -3.73 -11.06
CA LEU A 80 9.36 -2.97 -9.96
C LEU A 80 10.25 -3.85 -9.06
N GLU A 81 9.84 -5.09 -8.77
CA GLU A 81 10.63 -6.06 -8.00
C GLU A 81 11.95 -6.37 -8.72
N ALA A 82 11.91 -6.62 -10.04
CA ALA A 82 13.13 -6.83 -10.83
C ALA A 82 14.06 -5.60 -10.84
N GLU A 83 13.52 -4.39 -10.92
CA GLU A 83 14.29 -3.14 -10.84
C GLU A 83 14.95 -2.96 -9.46
N ILE A 84 14.24 -3.31 -8.39
CA ILE A 84 14.78 -3.25 -7.02
C ILE A 84 15.89 -4.29 -6.85
N ASP A 85 15.71 -5.51 -7.34
CA ASP A 85 16.72 -6.57 -7.26
C ASP A 85 18.01 -6.20 -8.00
N ASP A 86 17.92 -5.59 -9.19
CA ASP A 86 19.08 -5.06 -9.91
C ASP A 86 19.82 -3.97 -9.11
N ARG A 87 19.09 -3.12 -8.38
CA ARG A 87 19.69 -2.07 -7.54
C ARG A 87 20.34 -2.59 -6.26
N ILE A 88 19.86 -3.72 -5.72
CA ILE A 88 20.40 -4.32 -4.50
C ILE A 88 21.63 -5.19 -4.82
N THR A 89 21.66 -5.80 -5.99
CA THR A 89 22.76 -6.68 -6.44
C THR A 89 23.96 -5.93 -7.01
N LYS A 90 23.79 -4.64 -7.35
CA LYS A 90 24.86 -3.70 -7.69
C LYS A 90 25.47 -3.04 -6.45
#